data_AF-A0AAW8D4R8-F1
#
_entry.id   AF-A0AAW8D4R8-F1
#
_cell.length_a   1.000
_cell.length_b   1.000
_cell.length_c   1.000
_cell.angle_alpha   90.00
_cell.angle_beta   90.00
_cell.angle_gamma   90.00
#
_symmetry.space_group_name_H-M   'P 1'
#
loop_
_entity.id
_entity.type
_entity.pdbx_description
1 polymer ?
#
loop_
_entity_poly.entity_id
_entity_poly.type
_entity_poly.pdbx_seq_one_letter_code
_entity_poly.pdbx_strand_id
1 'polypeptide(L)'
;MSVQPRHRRPVLQALVEAHNDTSVSLAVLDPAPAYYRDNYGSYPVFTLPGVTIDDNYWDAVTFEPGGDPTGSVAYTANVVALVGSSERWAVWAERSWDMALVLSQHTNGAWTSAGVTFLQLRTH
;
A
#
# COMPACT_ATOMS: atom_id res chain seq x y z
N MET A 1 -16.94 -23.92 -28.81
CA MET A 1 -16.99 -22.61 -28.13
C MET A 1 -16.12 -22.74 -26.88
N SER A 2 -14.87 -22.28 -26.94
CA SER A 2 -13.92 -22.40 -25.83
C SER A 2 -14.18 -21.29 -24.82
N VAL A 3 -14.52 -21.66 -23.59
CA VAL A 3 -14.59 -20.72 -22.46
C VAL A 3 -13.15 -20.40 -22.09
N GLN A 4 -12.68 -19.20 -22.42
CA GLN A 4 -11.37 -18.74 -21.96
C GLN A 4 -11.36 -18.67 -20.42
N PRO A 5 -10.26 -19.10 -19.76
CA PRO A 5 -10.12 -18.92 -18.32
C PRO A 5 -10.09 -17.43 -18.03
N ARG A 6 -10.97 -16.95 -17.13
CA ARG A 6 -10.91 -15.56 -16.66
C ARG A 6 -9.50 -15.34 -16.11
N HIS A 7 -8.67 -14.54 -16.78
CA HIS A 7 -7.38 -14.14 -16.25
C HIS A 7 -7.63 -13.55 -14.86
N ARG A 8 -7.13 -14.21 -13.81
CA ARG A 8 -7.13 -13.65 -12.45
C ARG A 8 -6.26 -12.42 -12.51
N ARG A 9 -6.87 -11.25 -12.67
CA ARG A 9 -6.18 -9.97 -12.52
C ARG A 9 -5.76 -9.82 -11.06
N PRO A 10 -4.49 -9.50 -10.76
CA PRO A 10 -4.08 -9.14 -9.41
C PRO A 10 -4.91 -7.97 -8.88
N VAL A 11 -5.11 -7.94 -7.57
CA VAL A 11 -6.06 -7.02 -6.91
C VAL A 11 -5.64 -5.55 -7.08
N LEU A 12 -4.34 -5.25 -7.00
CA LEU A 12 -3.84 -3.87 -7.11
C LEU A 12 -4.07 -3.31 -8.52
N GLN A 13 -3.74 -4.07 -9.56
CA GLN A 13 -4.03 -3.68 -10.95
C GLN A 13 -5.53 -3.47 -11.18
N ALA A 14 -6.38 -4.33 -10.62
CA ALA A 14 -7.83 -4.18 -10.74
C ALA A 14 -8.35 -2.90 -10.07
N LEU A 15 -7.79 -2.49 -8.93
CA LEU A 15 -8.14 -1.25 -8.24
C LEU A 15 -7.69 -0.03 -9.04
N VAL A 16 -6.46 -0.03 -9.55
CA VAL A 16 -5.92 1.05 -10.40
C VAL A 16 -6.80 1.27 -11.63
N GLU A 17 -7.15 0.20 -12.34
CA GLU A 17 -8.01 0.25 -13.53
C GLU A 17 -9.41 0.76 -13.20
N ALA A 18 -10.01 0.28 -12.11
CA ALA A 18 -11.37 0.66 -11.71
C ALA A 18 -11.49 2.15 -11.35
N HIS A 19 -10.39 2.77 -10.89
CA HIS A 19 -10.37 4.15 -10.44
C HIS A 19 -9.59 5.10 -11.37
N ASN A 20 -9.04 4.61 -12.49
CA ASN A 20 -8.20 5.35 -13.44
C ASN A 20 -6.98 6.00 -12.78
N ASP A 21 -6.34 5.29 -11.85
CA ASP A 21 -5.17 5.80 -11.16
C ASP A 21 -3.93 5.80 -12.07
N THR A 22 -3.20 6.90 -12.08
CA THR A 22 -1.93 6.99 -12.84
C THR A 22 -0.74 6.50 -12.00
N SER A 23 -0.87 6.51 -10.68
CA SER A 23 0.14 6.01 -9.76
C SER A 23 -0.46 5.42 -8.49
N VAL A 24 0.35 4.62 -7.81
CA VAL A 24 0.09 4.08 -6.47
C VAL A 24 1.26 4.46 -5.57
N SER A 25 0.95 5.03 -4.41
CA SER A 25 1.95 5.33 -3.39
C SER A 25 1.91 4.27 -2.29
N LEU A 26 3.07 3.82 -1.84
CA LEU A 26 3.25 2.91 -0.72
C LEU A 26 4.06 3.59 0.37
N ALA A 27 3.64 3.44 1.62
CA ALA A 27 4.39 3.88 2.80
C ALA A 27 4.44 2.78 3.86
N VAL A 28 5.63 2.55 4.44
CA VAL A 28 5.76 1.70 5.63
C VAL A 28 5.35 2.48 6.87
N LEU A 29 4.50 1.87 7.69
CA LEU A 29 3.98 2.45 8.93
C LEU A 29 4.59 1.79 10.18
N ASP A 30 4.94 0.50 10.08
CA ASP A 30 5.68 -0.24 11.11
C ASP A 30 6.79 -1.07 10.44
N PRO A 31 8.07 -0.92 10.84
CA PRO A 31 8.59 -0.03 11.87
C PRO A 31 8.37 1.45 11.53
N ALA A 32 8.31 2.31 12.55
CA ALA A 32 8.10 3.73 12.37
C ALA A 32 9.12 4.31 11.34
N PRO A 33 8.72 5.24 10.45
CA PRO A 33 9.59 5.72 9.37
C PRO A 33 10.97 6.26 9.80
N ALA A 34 11.09 6.70 11.06
CA ALA A 34 12.38 7.09 11.66
C ALA A 34 13.41 5.95 11.66
N TYR A 35 12.99 4.70 11.82
CA TYR A 35 13.88 3.53 11.73
C TYR A 35 14.68 3.53 10.42
N TYR A 36 14.00 3.70 9.27
CA TYR A 36 14.69 3.66 7.98
C TYR A 36 15.54 4.89 7.73
N ARG A 37 15.08 6.07 8.18
CA ARG A 37 15.88 7.29 8.08
C ARG A 37 17.19 7.14 8.87
N ASP A 38 17.11 6.63 10.09
CA ASP A 38 18.24 6.58 11.01
C ASP A 38 19.24 5.46 10.62
N ASN A 39 18.77 4.35 10.02
CA ASN A 39 19.61 3.22 9.63
C ASN A 39 20.06 3.22 8.16
N TYR A 40 19.25 3.77 7.24
CA TYR A 40 19.49 3.71 5.79
C TYR A 40 19.47 5.08 5.10
N GLY A 41 19.22 6.17 5.83
CA GLY A 41 19.22 7.53 5.27
C GLY A 41 18.03 7.85 4.36
N SER A 42 17.00 7.01 4.34
CA SER A 42 15.83 7.14 3.45
C SER A 42 14.53 6.89 4.18
N TYR A 43 13.44 7.51 3.73
CA TYR A 43 12.10 7.12 4.14
C TYR A 43 11.59 5.96 3.28
N PRO A 44 10.87 4.99 3.87
CA PRO A 44 10.41 3.78 3.18
C PRO A 44 9.09 4.06 2.43
N VAL A 45 9.14 5.01 1.49
CA VAL A 45 7.99 5.49 0.73
C VAL A 45 8.34 5.47 -0.75
N PHE A 46 7.48 4.89 -1.57
CA PHE A 46 7.68 4.81 -3.02
C PHE A 46 6.38 5.11 -3.77
N THR A 47 6.51 5.70 -4.95
CA THR A 47 5.42 5.89 -5.90
C THR A 47 5.69 5.07 -7.14
N LEU A 48 4.75 4.21 -7.50
CA LEU A 48 4.83 3.27 -8.60
C LEU A 48 3.85 3.68 -9.71
N PRO A 49 4.22 3.55 -11.00
CA PRO A 49 3.29 3.76 -12.11
C PRO A 49 2.12 2.76 -12.02
N GLY A 50 0.89 3.24 -12.11
CA GLY A 50 -0.31 2.40 -12.01
C GLY A 50 -0.40 1.37 -13.14
N VAL A 51 0.04 1.73 -14.35
CA VAL A 51 0.01 0.85 -15.54
C VAL A 51 0.88 -0.42 -15.41
N THR A 52 1.88 -0.38 -14.53
CA THR A 52 2.84 -1.47 -14.30
C THR A 52 2.97 -1.78 -12.81
N ILE A 53 1.89 -1.58 -12.04
CA ILE A 53 1.94 -1.79 -10.59
C ILE A 53 2.26 -3.24 -10.23
N ASP A 54 1.73 -4.21 -10.98
CA ASP A 54 1.97 -5.63 -10.72
C ASP A 54 3.43 -6.02 -10.93
N ASP A 55 4.07 -5.45 -11.96
CA ASP A 55 5.48 -5.72 -12.27
C ASP A 55 6.41 -5.01 -11.26
N ASN A 56 6.10 -3.75 -10.91
CA ASN A 56 6.99 -2.92 -10.11
C ASN A 56 6.82 -3.08 -8.59
N TYR A 57 5.68 -3.63 -8.13
CA TYR A 57 5.40 -3.73 -6.70
C TYR A 57 6.45 -4.58 -5.98
N TRP A 58 6.75 -5.76 -6.52
CA TRP A 58 7.72 -6.67 -5.91
C TRP A 58 9.12 -6.05 -5.89
N ASP A 59 9.57 -5.51 -7.02
CA ASP A 59 10.86 -4.84 -7.12
C ASP A 59 11.01 -3.73 -6.07
N ALA A 60 9.96 -2.93 -5.85
CA ALA A 60 9.97 -1.86 -4.88
C ALA A 60 10.07 -2.36 -3.43
N VAL A 61 9.29 -3.38 -3.04
CA VAL A 61 9.33 -3.88 -1.66
C VAL A 61 10.58 -4.71 -1.38
N THR A 62 11.17 -5.36 -2.38
CA THR A 62 12.42 -6.13 -2.24
C THR A 62 13.68 -5.30 -2.41
N PHE A 63 13.58 -4.01 -2.76
CA PHE A 63 14.76 -3.15 -2.92
C PHE A 63 15.62 -3.14 -1.65
N GLU A 64 16.92 -3.34 -1.82
CA GLU A 64 17.91 -3.40 -0.74
C GLU A 64 18.78 -2.13 -0.76
N PRO A 65 18.53 -1.16 0.13
CA PRO A 65 19.34 0.06 0.20
C PRO A 65 20.81 -0.27 0.46
N GLY A 66 21.70 0.14 -0.46
CA GLY A 66 23.12 -0.16 -0.36
C GLY A 66 23.47 -1.65 -0.45
N GLY A 67 22.55 -2.50 -0.92
CA GLY A 67 22.70 -3.95 -0.94
C GLY A 67 22.55 -4.62 0.44
N ASP A 68 21.99 -3.90 1.42
CA ASP A 68 21.68 -4.48 2.73
C ASP A 68 20.24 -5.04 2.74
N PRO A 69 20.07 -6.38 2.86
CA PRO A 69 18.74 -7.00 2.89
C PRO A 69 17.91 -6.56 4.09
N THR A 70 18.53 -6.09 5.17
CA THR A 70 17.81 -5.57 6.34
C THR A 70 17.14 -4.23 6.07
N GLY A 71 17.51 -3.52 5.00
CA GLY A 71 16.81 -2.30 4.59
C GLY A 71 15.58 -2.54 3.71
N SER A 72 15.38 -3.77 3.23
CA SER A 72 14.24 -4.10 2.37
C SER A 72 12.92 -4.13 3.14
N VAL A 73 11.91 -3.48 2.57
CA VAL A 73 10.55 -3.43 3.11
C VAL A 73 9.93 -4.81 3.23
N ALA A 74 10.18 -5.70 2.27
CA ALA A 74 9.68 -7.07 2.27
C ALA A 74 10.11 -7.85 3.53
N TYR A 75 11.29 -7.56 4.09
CA TYR A 75 11.82 -8.21 5.30
C TYR A 75 11.53 -7.45 6.58
N THR A 76 11.44 -6.12 6.53
CA THR A 76 11.35 -5.31 7.76
C THR A 76 9.96 -4.78 8.07
N ALA A 77 9.15 -4.47 7.06
CA ALA A 77 7.84 -3.86 7.29
C ALA A 77 6.82 -4.86 7.85
N ASN A 78 6.30 -4.58 9.04
CA ASN A 78 5.15 -5.28 9.58
C ASN A 78 3.83 -4.66 9.11
N VAL A 79 3.83 -3.36 8.79
CA VAL A 79 2.62 -2.65 8.33
C VAL A 79 2.97 -1.73 7.18
N VAL A 80 2.21 -1.82 6.09
CA VAL A 80 2.29 -0.91 4.95
C VAL A 80 0.91 -0.39 4.56
N ALA A 81 0.87 0.83 4.04
CA ALA A 81 -0.31 1.40 3.41
C ALA A 81 -0.04 1.66 1.93
N LEU A 82 -1.00 1.32 1.06
CA LEU A 82 -1.00 1.67 -0.36
C LEU A 82 -2.20 2.57 -0.66
N VAL A 83 -2.02 3.58 -1.51
CA VAL A 83 -3.09 4.50 -1.92
C VAL A 83 -2.97 4.79 -3.42
N GLY A 84 -4.07 4.67 -4.16
CA GLY A 84 -4.16 5.09 -5.55
C GLY A 84 -4.23 6.62 -5.67
N SER A 85 -3.70 7.19 -6.75
CA SER A 85 -3.66 8.64 -7.02
C SER A 85 -4.99 9.40 -6.94
N SER A 86 -6.12 8.70 -7.07
CA SER A 86 -7.49 9.22 -6.98
C SER A 86 -8.01 9.28 -5.54
N GLU A 87 -7.27 8.70 -4.59
CA GLU A 87 -7.60 8.61 -3.16
C GLU A 87 -8.90 7.86 -2.86
N ARG A 88 -9.46 7.15 -3.86
CA ARG A 88 -10.72 6.39 -3.77
C ARG A 88 -10.58 5.03 -3.08
N TRP A 89 -9.36 4.59 -2.87
CA TRP A 89 -9.08 3.32 -2.20
C TRP A 89 -7.74 3.40 -1.50
N ALA A 90 -7.63 2.64 -0.43
CA ALA A 90 -6.38 2.37 0.26
C ALA A 90 -6.31 0.89 0.66
N VAL A 91 -5.12 0.33 0.69
CA VAL A 91 -4.86 -0.99 1.26
C VAL A 91 -4.04 -0.80 2.52
N TRP A 92 -4.48 -1.42 3.62
CA TRP A 92 -3.70 -1.57 4.83
C TRP A 92 -3.29 -3.03 4.94
N ALA A 93 -1.99 -3.31 4.82
CA ALA A 93 -1.47 -4.67 4.86
C ALA A 93 -0.58 -4.83 6.09
N GLU A 94 -0.89 -5.83 6.90
CA GLU A 94 -0.07 -6.24 8.04
C GLU A 94 0.60 -7.58 7.75
N ARG A 95 1.83 -7.79 8.23
CA ARG A 95 2.54 -9.05 8.03
C ARG A 95 1.89 -10.21 8.79
N SER A 96 1.27 -9.92 9.93
CA SER A 96 0.69 -10.93 10.83
C SER A 96 -0.75 -11.31 10.50
N TRP A 97 -1.46 -10.51 9.68
CA TRP A 97 -2.89 -10.66 9.38
C TRP A 97 -3.13 -10.56 7.86
N ASP A 98 -4.05 -11.37 7.33
CA ASP A 98 -4.45 -11.29 5.92
C ASP A 98 -4.92 -9.86 5.58
N MET A 99 -4.33 -9.30 4.52
CA MET A 99 -4.54 -7.96 3.95
C MET A 99 -5.95 -7.37 4.13
N ALA A 100 -6.05 -6.14 4.64
CA ALA A 100 -7.31 -5.40 4.72
C ALA A 100 -7.42 -4.38 3.58
N LEU A 101 -8.48 -4.47 2.78
CA LEU A 101 -8.82 -3.46 1.76
C LEU A 101 -9.77 -2.42 2.37
N VAL A 102 -9.36 -1.16 2.39
CA VAL A 102 -10.21 -0.04 2.82
C VAL A 102 -10.69 0.70 1.57
N LEU A 103 -11.95 0.49 1.20
CA LEU A 103 -12.60 1.25 0.14
C LEU A 103 -13.05 2.61 0.71
N SER A 104 -12.57 3.71 0.13
CA SER A 104 -13.04 5.05 0.53
C SER A 104 -14.14 5.48 -0.46
N GLN A 105 -15.36 5.69 0.02
CA GLN A 105 -16.35 6.45 -0.75
C GLN A 105 -16.13 7.92 -0.38
N HIS A 106 -15.61 8.70 -1.33
CA HIS A 106 -15.30 10.13 -1.17
C HIS A 106 -16.48 10.90 -0.58
N THR A 107 -16.24 11.70 0.46
CA THR A 107 -16.46 13.16 0.40
C THR A 107 -15.64 13.87 1.47
N ASN A 108 -14.77 14.74 0.96
CA ASN A 108 -14.07 15.86 1.60
C ASN A 108 -12.91 15.54 2.56
N GLY A 109 -11.71 15.80 2.06
CA GLY A 109 -10.48 15.79 2.84
C GLY A 109 -10.54 16.64 4.10
N ALA A 110 -9.90 16.14 5.17
CA ALA A 110 -9.54 16.84 6.41
C ALA A 110 -8.80 15.85 7.35
N TRP A 111 -7.85 15.05 6.87
CA TRP A 111 -6.95 14.26 7.74
C TRP A 111 -5.99 15.16 8.57
N THR A 112 -6.13 16.48 8.44
CA THR A 112 -5.38 17.54 9.12
C THR A 112 -5.99 18.02 10.45
N SER A 113 -7.08 17.46 10.96
CA SER A 113 -7.63 17.76 12.31
C SER A 113 -7.47 16.59 13.29
N ALA A 114 -6.34 15.89 13.21
CA ALA A 114 -5.87 14.78 14.03
C ALA A 114 -6.00 14.96 15.57
N GLY A 115 -7.23 14.93 16.06
CA GLY A 115 -7.64 14.65 17.43
C GLY A 115 -8.41 13.33 17.45
N VAL A 116 -7.79 12.28 16.92
CA VAL A 116 -8.39 10.95 16.79
C VAL A 116 -8.83 10.42 18.16
N THR A 117 -10.09 10.02 18.29
CA THR A 117 -10.46 8.92 19.19
C THR A 117 -11.42 7.99 18.46
N PHE A 118 -11.05 6.71 18.41
CA PHE A 118 -11.79 5.65 17.75
C PHE A 118 -12.63 4.82 18.73
N LEU A 119 -13.61 4.10 18.14
CA LEU A 119 -14.47 3.00 18.63
C LEU A 119 -15.86 3.45 19.17
N GLN A 120 -16.96 2.73 18.92
CA GLN A 120 -17.13 1.27 18.82
C GLN A 120 -18.11 0.80 17.75
N LEU A 121 -17.86 -0.42 17.28
CA LEU A 121 -18.82 -1.29 16.60
C LEU A 121 -19.91 -1.78 17.57
N ARG A 122 -21.14 -1.95 17.07
CA ARG A 122 -22.08 -2.94 17.61
C ARG A 122 -22.47 -3.92 16.52
N THR A 123 -22.05 -5.16 16.70
CA THR A 123 -22.65 -6.33 16.04
C THR A 123 -23.80 -6.81 16.91
N HIS A 124 -25.00 -6.83 16.31
CA HIS A 124 -26.31 -7.34 16.76
C HIS A 124 -26.86 -6.85 18.11
#